data_AF-A0A8T5LAJ4-F1
#
_entry.id   AF-A0A8T5LAJ4-F1
#
_cell.length_a   1.000
_cell.length_b   1.000
_cell.length_c   1.000
_cell.angle_alpha   90.00
_cell.angle_beta   90.00
_cell.angle_gamma   90.00
#
_symmetry.space_group_name_H-M   'P 1'
#
loop_
_entity.id
_entity.type
_entity.pdbx_description
1 polymer ?
#
loop_
_entity_poly.entity_id
_entity_poly.type
_entity_poly.pdbx_seq_one_letter_code
_entity_poly.pdbx_strand_id
1 'polypeptide(L)'
;MNKSDVLVKLHAYIASDGIINTWKSKDMHGKKLRIRPRFRVRFYNNEKTLIKDFISSVKKIYSSTKYAKKYIKYSEKRFEVEVRGQIIAKSIFFLGEISTKNWELPKNLKKNQEIIWIRAFADCDGTVGHYGHHRYIAIDSINFKGLKQLSKVLEELGISNRILKVKYKGNTSYRLKISQKENLAKYLKLIGFNHPKKQRKLVKAINSYKQNL
;
A
#
# COMPACT_ATOMS: atom_id res chain seq x y z
N MET A 1 -12.24 -3.79 -11.24
CA MET A 1 -10.78 -4.08 -11.19
C MET A 1 -10.54 -5.46 -11.75
N ASN A 2 -9.74 -5.53 -12.81
CA ASN A 2 -9.26 -6.80 -13.36
C ASN A 2 -8.18 -7.41 -12.44
N LYS A 3 -7.68 -8.62 -12.76
CA LYS A 3 -6.65 -9.30 -11.95
C LYS A 3 -5.33 -8.53 -11.86
N SER A 4 -4.94 -7.83 -12.92
CA SER A 4 -3.70 -7.02 -12.95
C SER A 4 -3.80 -5.85 -11.96
N ASP A 5 -4.90 -5.09 -11.98
CA ASP A 5 -5.16 -3.99 -11.04
C ASP A 5 -5.16 -4.47 -9.59
N VAL A 6 -5.76 -5.65 -9.34
CA VAL A 6 -5.79 -6.27 -8.02
C VAL A 6 -4.38 -6.60 -7.54
N LEU A 7 -3.53 -7.14 -8.40
CA LEU A 7 -2.15 -7.48 -8.06
C LEU A 7 -1.32 -6.24 -7.74
N VAL A 8 -1.48 -5.17 -8.52
CA VAL A 8 -0.84 -3.87 -8.25
C VAL A 8 -1.26 -3.32 -6.89
N LYS A 9 -2.56 -3.40 -6.56
CA LYS A 9 -3.07 -3.00 -5.25
C LYS A 9 -2.46 -3.82 -4.11
N LEU A 10 -2.37 -5.13 -4.27
CA LEU A 10 -1.77 -6.03 -3.29
C LEU A 10 -0.28 -5.76 -3.11
N HIS A 11 0.44 -5.46 -4.18
CA HIS A 11 1.84 -5.05 -4.09
C HIS A 11 2.00 -3.79 -3.22
N ALA A 12 1.18 -2.76 -3.41
CA ALA A 12 1.21 -1.54 -2.60
C ALA A 12 0.93 -1.79 -1.11
N TYR A 13 -0.07 -2.64 -0.80
CA TYR A 13 -0.36 -3.03 0.57
C TYR A 13 0.81 -3.76 1.24
N ILE A 14 1.51 -4.61 0.49
CA ILE A 14 2.66 -5.33 1.03
C ILE A 14 3.91 -4.46 1.14
N ALA A 15 4.12 -3.53 0.20
CA ALA A 15 5.24 -2.59 0.24
C ALA A 15 5.17 -1.60 1.42
N SER A 16 3.98 -1.38 1.98
CA SER A 16 3.74 -0.50 3.14
C SER A 16 3.68 -1.31 4.45
N ASP A 17 2.57 -2.02 4.66
CA ASP A 17 2.18 -2.64 5.94
C ASP A 17 2.25 -4.17 5.92
N GLY A 18 2.96 -4.75 4.96
CA GLY A 18 3.05 -6.19 4.78
C GLY A 18 4.45 -6.77 4.80
N ILE A 19 4.50 -8.10 4.73
CA ILE A 19 5.73 -8.87 4.68
C ILE A 19 5.51 -10.15 3.87
N ILE A 20 6.54 -10.57 3.13
CA ILE A 20 6.59 -11.89 2.52
C ILE A 20 7.71 -12.70 3.18
N ASN A 21 7.33 -13.77 3.87
CA ASN A 21 8.28 -14.73 4.44
C ASN A 21 8.48 -15.90 3.49
N THR A 22 9.73 -16.34 3.35
CA THR A 22 10.10 -17.55 2.62
C THR A 22 10.85 -18.50 3.53
N TRP A 23 10.56 -19.80 3.42
CA TRP A 23 11.31 -20.84 4.12
C TRP A 23 11.35 -22.12 3.28
N LYS A 24 12.36 -22.97 3.49
CA LYS A 24 12.46 -24.28 2.85
C LYS A 24 11.78 -25.32 3.72
N SER A 25 10.77 -26.01 3.18
CA SER A 25 10.16 -27.19 3.81
C SER A 25 10.83 -28.45 3.28
N LYS A 26 11.13 -29.37 4.19
CA LYS A 26 11.60 -30.72 3.86
C LYS A 26 10.40 -31.66 3.96
N ASP A 27 9.96 -32.18 2.83
CA ASP A 27 8.83 -33.10 2.76
C ASP A 27 9.31 -34.44 2.19
N MET A 28 8.95 -35.56 2.81
CA MET A 28 9.20 -36.89 2.25
C MET A 28 8.09 -37.25 1.25
N HIS A 29 8.45 -37.70 0.05
CA HIS A 29 7.50 -38.24 -0.92
C HIS A 29 7.94 -39.65 -1.32
N GLY A 30 7.32 -40.65 -0.70
CA GLY A 30 7.88 -42.00 -0.67
C GLY A 30 9.24 -41.98 0.03
N LYS A 31 10.25 -42.58 -0.61
CA LYS A 31 11.64 -42.61 -0.10
C LYS A 31 12.50 -41.39 -0.50
N LYS A 32 11.96 -40.42 -1.24
CA LYS A 32 12.73 -39.26 -1.75
C LYS A 32 12.45 -38.01 -0.90
N LEU A 33 13.53 -37.37 -0.43
CA LEU A 33 13.47 -36.05 0.21
C LEU A 33 13.20 -34.98 -0.84
N ARG A 34 12.16 -34.17 -0.65
CA ARG A 34 11.87 -32.99 -1.47
C ARG A 34 12.01 -31.72 -0.64
N ILE A 35 12.89 -30.83 -1.08
CA ILE A 35 13.03 -29.50 -0.49
C ILE A 35 12.19 -28.52 -1.32
N ARG A 36 11.17 -27.91 -0.72
CA ARG A 36 10.26 -26.99 -1.40
C ARG A 36 10.26 -25.62 -0.74
N PRO A 37 10.42 -24.52 -1.49
CA PRO A 37 10.22 -23.19 -0.93
C PRO A 37 8.73 -23.01 -0.60
N ARG A 38 8.47 -22.41 0.55
CA ARG A 38 7.12 -22.04 1.01
C ARG A 38 7.09 -20.54 1.20
N PHE A 39 5.93 -19.96 0.92
CA PHE A 39 5.71 -18.52 0.94
C PHE A 39 4.52 -18.22 1.84
N ARG A 40 4.66 -17.17 2.65
CA ARG A 40 3.57 -16.55 3.41
C ARG A 40 3.60 -15.07 3.11
N VAL A 41 2.47 -14.55 2.64
CA VAL A 41 2.23 -13.11 2.56
C VAL A 41 1.43 -12.73 3.78
N ARG A 42 1.87 -11.74 4.56
CA ARG A 42 1.16 -11.24 5.73
C ARG A 42 0.92 -9.75 5.54
N PHE A 43 -0.28 -9.30 5.91
CA PHE A 43 -0.68 -7.90 5.87
C PHE A 43 -1.28 -7.52 7.22
N TYR A 44 -0.85 -6.39 7.76
CA TYR A 44 -1.25 -5.92 9.08
C TYR A 44 -1.95 -4.57 8.96
N ASN A 45 -3.18 -4.44 9.45
CA ASN A 45 -3.82 -3.14 9.48
C ASN A 45 -4.96 -3.08 10.50
N ASN A 46 -4.98 -2.04 11.33
CA ASN A 46 -6.02 -1.86 12.35
C ASN A 46 -7.38 -1.42 11.77
N GLU A 47 -7.42 -0.94 10.52
CA GLU A 47 -8.63 -0.52 9.86
C GLU A 47 -9.31 -1.72 9.17
N LYS A 48 -10.42 -2.19 9.76
CA LYS A 48 -11.18 -3.35 9.27
C LYS A 48 -11.58 -3.21 7.80
N THR A 49 -11.82 -1.98 7.33
CA THR A 49 -12.16 -1.69 5.93
C THR A 49 -11.03 -2.14 4.98
N LEU A 50 -9.77 -1.84 5.33
CA LEU A 50 -8.60 -2.21 4.53
C LEU A 50 -8.33 -3.72 4.61
N ILE A 51 -8.51 -4.33 5.77
CA ILE A 51 -8.43 -5.80 5.92
C ILE A 51 -9.43 -6.51 5.00
N LYS A 52 -10.70 -6.06 4.99
CA LYS A 52 -11.74 -6.63 4.11
C LYS A 52 -11.41 -6.42 2.64
N ASP A 53 -10.91 -5.24 2.26
CA ASP A 53 -10.49 -4.97 0.88
C ASP A 53 -9.30 -5.83 0.45
N PHE A 54 -8.30 -6.01 1.31
CA PHE A 54 -7.17 -6.91 1.07
C PHE A 54 -7.65 -8.35 0.86
N ILE A 55 -8.47 -8.89 1.76
CA ILE A 55 -9.03 -10.26 1.63
C ILE A 55 -9.83 -10.41 0.33
N SER A 56 -10.68 -9.44 -0.01
CA SER A 56 -11.46 -9.43 -1.25
C SER A 56 -10.54 -9.45 -2.48
N SER A 57 -9.47 -8.67 -2.44
CA SER A 57 -8.46 -8.60 -3.50
C SER A 57 -7.71 -9.92 -3.67
N VAL A 58 -7.28 -10.56 -2.58
CA VAL A 58 -6.67 -11.89 -2.63
C VAL A 58 -7.65 -12.91 -3.21
N LYS A 59 -8.91 -12.91 -2.78
CA LYS A 59 -9.94 -13.80 -3.32
C LYS A 59 -10.14 -13.61 -4.83
N LYS A 60 -10.03 -12.38 -5.35
CA LYS A 60 -10.09 -12.07 -6.80
C LYS A 60 -8.97 -12.72 -7.60
N ILE A 61 -7.76 -12.82 -7.04
CA ILE A 61 -6.65 -13.54 -7.67
C ILE A 61 -6.96 -15.05 -7.73
N TYR A 62 -7.51 -15.61 -6.66
CA TYR A 62 -7.81 -17.04 -6.53
C TYR A 62 -9.22 -17.45 -7.02
N SER A 63 -10.02 -16.56 -7.62
CA SER A 63 -11.45 -16.79 -7.90
C SER A 63 -11.75 -17.97 -8.83
N SER A 64 -10.74 -18.51 -9.52
CA SER A 64 -10.86 -19.76 -10.28
C SER A 64 -10.70 -21.02 -9.43
N THR A 65 -10.55 -20.90 -8.10
CA THR A 65 -10.27 -22.04 -7.22
C THR A 65 -11.24 -22.10 -6.05
N LYS A 66 -11.91 -23.25 -5.86
CA LYS A 66 -12.71 -23.55 -4.65
C LYS A 66 -11.89 -23.47 -3.35
N TYR A 67 -10.59 -23.24 -3.46
CA TYR A 67 -9.58 -23.31 -2.42
C TYR A 67 -9.15 -21.94 -1.87
N ALA A 68 -9.68 -20.81 -2.37
CA ALA A 68 -9.31 -19.49 -1.86
C ALA A 68 -9.46 -19.37 -0.33
N LYS A 69 -10.51 -19.97 0.26
CA LYS A 69 -10.72 -20.02 1.72
C LYS A 69 -9.64 -20.81 2.46
N LYS A 70 -9.02 -21.82 1.83
CA LYS A 70 -7.96 -22.65 2.44
C LYS A 70 -6.64 -21.89 2.60
N TYR A 71 -6.42 -20.86 1.78
CA TYR A 71 -5.16 -20.13 1.74
C TYR A 71 -5.14 -18.86 2.57
N ILE A 72 -6.30 -18.34 3.00
CA ILE A 72 -6.42 -17.07 3.71
C ILE A 72 -6.79 -17.35 5.18
N LYS A 73 -5.97 -16.88 6.11
CA LYS A 73 -6.26 -16.87 7.55
C LYS A 73 -6.30 -15.44 8.04
N TYR A 74 -7.41 -15.04 8.65
CA TYR A 74 -7.55 -13.74 9.31
C TYR A 74 -7.50 -13.91 10.83
N SER A 75 -6.76 -13.03 11.51
CA SER A 75 -6.68 -12.96 12.96
C SER A 75 -7.08 -11.57 13.42
N GLU A 76 -8.27 -11.43 13.98
CA GLU A 76 -8.78 -10.14 14.48
C GLU A 76 -7.94 -9.61 15.65
N LYS A 77 -7.53 -10.49 16.58
CA LYS A 77 -6.67 -10.13 17.73
C LYS A 77 -5.32 -9.52 17.31
N ARG A 78 -4.80 -9.92 16.15
CA ARG A 78 -3.50 -9.42 15.62
C ARG A 78 -3.66 -8.40 14.51
N PHE A 79 -4.89 -8.09 14.11
CA PHE A 79 -5.17 -7.27 12.92
C PHE A 79 -4.42 -7.74 11.67
N GLU A 80 -4.34 -9.06 11.49
CA GLU A 80 -3.43 -9.70 10.54
C GLU A 80 -4.18 -10.61 9.55
N VAL A 81 -3.84 -10.51 8.27
CA VAL A 81 -4.21 -11.49 7.23
C VAL A 81 -2.97 -12.23 6.77
N GLU A 82 -2.96 -13.56 6.94
CA GLU A 82 -1.95 -14.47 6.38
C GLU A 82 -2.50 -15.15 5.12
N VAL A 83 -1.74 -15.10 4.03
CA VAL A 83 -2.02 -15.81 2.78
C VAL A 83 -0.91 -16.80 2.50
N ARG A 84 -1.27 -18.08 2.47
CA ARG A 84 -0.36 -19.20 2.15
C ARG A 84 -0.44 -19.52 0.67
N GLY A 85 0.31 -18.82 -0.16
CA GLY A 85 0.28 -19.07 -1.60
C GLY A 85 1.55 -18.66 -2.31
N GLN A 86 2.16 -19.60 -3.03
CA GLN A 86 3.33 -19.29 -3.85
C GLN A 86 2.97 -18.36 -5.02
N ILE A 87 1.77 -18.53 -5.59
CA ILE A 87 1.30 -17.77 -6.76
C ILE A 87 1.30 -16.27 -6.43
N ILE A 88 0.57 -15.86 -5.38
CA ILE A 88 0.49 -14.45 -5.00
C ILE A 88 1.86 -13.86 -4.63
N ALA A 89 2.70 -14.61 -3.90
CA ALA A 89 4.01 -14.12 -3.50
C ALA A 89 4.93 -13.90 -4.72
N LYS A 90 5.00 -14.87 -5.63
CA LYS A 90 5.79 -14.75 -6.87
C LYS A 90 5.26 -13.64 -7.77
N SER A 91 3.94 -13.51 -7.89
CA SER A 91 3.33 -12.45 -8.68
C SER A 91 3.61 -11.06 -8.11
N ILE A 92 3.66 -10.90 -6.79
CA ILE A 92 4.06 -9.63 -6.15
C ILE A 92 5.54 -9.35 -6.45
N PHE A 93 6.44 -10.31 -6.22
CA PHE A 93 7.87 -10.10 -6.52
C PHE A 93 8.17 -9.81 -7.99
N PHE A 94 7.35 -10.33 -8.91
CA PHE A 94 7.49 -10.04 -10.33
C PHE A 94 7.20 -8.56 -10.66
N LEU A 95 6.34 -7.90 -9.89
CA LEU A 95 6.01 -6.49 -10.11
C LEU A 95 7.11 -5.53 -9.62
N GLY A 96 7.86 -5.90 -8.58
CA GLY A 96 8.87 -5.05 -8.00
C GLY A 96 9.36 -5.53 -6.64
N GLU A 97 10.38 -4.85 -6.13
CA GLU A 97 10.83 -5.04 -4.76
C GLU A 97 9.81 -4.44 -3.78
N ILE A 98 9.70 -5.05 -2.60
CA ILE A 98 8.73 -4.69 -1.55
C ILE A 98 9.39 -4.57 -0.17
N SER A 99 10.72 -4.52 -0.11
CA SER A 99 11.44 -4.40 1.15
C SER A 99 11.29 -2.99 1.72
N THR A 100 11.33 -2.84 3.05
CA THR A 100 11.12 -1.55 3.72
C THR A 100 12.05 -0.43 3.21
N LYS A 101 13.28 -0.79 2.80
CA LYS A 101 14.30 0.17 2.33
C LYS A 101 14.29 0.39 0.82
N ASN A 102 13.82 -0.59 0.04
CA ASN A 102 14.02 -0.58 -1.41
C ASN A 102 12.74 -0.90 -2.20
N TRP A 103 11.55 -0.84 -1.58
CA TRP A 103 10.32 -1.03 -2.34
C TRP A 103 10.27 -0.15 -3.60
N GLU A 104 9.70 -0.66 -4.68
CA GLU A 104 9.62 0.06 -5.94
C GLU A 104 8.17 0.16 -6.40
N LEU A 105 7.80 1.30 -6.98
CA LEU A 105 6.61 1.37 -7.80
C LEU A 105 6.80 0.44 -9.01
N PRO A 106 5.87 -0.48 -9.30
CA PRO A 106 6.00 -1.37 -10.46
C PRO A 106 6.20 -0.59 -11.76
N LYS A 107 6.99 -1.15 -12.67
CA LYS A 107 7.28 -0.52 -13.97
C LYS A 107 6.10 -0.72 -14.94
N ASN A 108 6.01 0.15 -15.94
CA ASN A 108 5.04 0.06 -17.04
C ASN A 108 3.56 0.00 -16.58
N LEU A 109 3.25 0.67 -15.46
CA LEU A 109 1.87 0.78 -15.00
C LEU A 109 1.08 1.71 -15.91
N LYS A 110 -0.18 1.35 -16.16
CA LYS A 110 -1.16 2.28 -16.73
C LYS A 110 -1.50 3.35 -15.68
N LYS A 111 -1.92 4.54 -16.12
CA LYS A 111 -2.21 5.67 -15.21
C LYS A 111 -3.21 5.32 -14.09
N ASN A 112 -4.23 4.53 -14.40
CA ASN A 112 -5.19 4.03 -13.40
C ASN A 112 -4.54 3.10 -12.36
N GLN A 113 -3.55 2.31 -12.76
CA GLN A 113 -2.83 1.39 -11.86
C GLN A 113 -1.88 2.14 -10.94
N GLU A 114 -1.23 3.20 -11.42
CA GLU A 114 -0.45 4.11 -10.58
C GLU A 114 -1.31 4.73 -9.47
N ILE A 115 -2.51 5.21 -9.84
CA ILE A 115 -3.49 5.75 -8.88
C ILE A 115 -3.90 4.68 -7.85
N ILE A 116 -4.19 3.46 -8.30
CA ILE A 116 -4.53 2.34 -7.41
C ILE A 116 -3.39 2.04 -6.43
N TRP A 117 -2.16 2.02 -6.93
CA TRP A 117 -0.98 1.75 -6.13
C TRP A 117 -0.78 2.83 -5.07
N ILE A 118 -0.79 4.11 -5.47
CA ILE A 118 -0.60 5.24 -4.55
C ILE A 118 -1.71 5.28 -3.49
N ARG A 119 -2.97 5.05 -3.89
CA ARG A 119 -4.10 4.98 -2.95
C ARG A 119 -3.87 3.92 -1.89
N ALA A 120 -3.56 2.69 -2.31
CA ALA A 120 -3.38 1.58 -1.37
C ALA A 120 -2.15 1.76 -0.47
N PHE A 121 -1.06 2.32 -1.00
CA PHE A 121 0.13 2.64 -0.20
C PHE A 121 -0.19 3.74 0.83
N ALA A 122 -0.84 4.82 0.42
CA ALA A 122 -1.21 5.93 1.30
C ALA A 122 -2.33 5.56 2.30
N ASP A 123 -3.18 4.59 1.98
CA ASP A 123 -4.14 4.01 2.92
C ASP A 123 -3.44 3.39 4.14
N CYS A 124 -2.22 2.87 3.99
CA CYS A 124 -1.38 2.36 5.06
C CYS A 124 -0.50 3.47 5.67
N ASP A 125 0.47 3.98 4.90
CA ASP A 125 1.53 4.87 5.39
C ASP A 125 1.19 6.37 5.33
N GLY A 126 0.07 6.72 4.69
CA GLY A 126 -0.34 8.10 4.53
C GLY A 126 -0.92 8.72 5.80
N THR A 127 -0.60 9.97 6.05
CA THR A 127 -1.16 10.78 7.14
C THR A 127 -1.88 11.98 6.55
N VAL A 128 -3.08 12.29 7.05
CA VAL A 128 -3.73 13.57 6.79
C VAL A 128 -3.52 14.47 7.99
N GLY A 129 -2.82 15.60 7.81
CA GLY A 129 -2.60 16.63 8.80
C GLY A 129 -3.63 17.74 8.68
N HIS A 130 -4.23 18.14 9.80
CA HIS A 130 -5.16 19.27 9.87
C HIS A 130 -5.06 19.88 11.27
N TYR A 131 -4.30 20.98 11.41
CA TYR A 131 -4.15 21.74 12.65
C TYR A 131 -3.83 23.21 12.33
N GLY A 132 -4.51 24.15 13.00
CA GLY A 132 -4.39 25.58 12.74
C GLY A 132 -4.54 25.91 11.25
N HIS A 133 -3.51 26.53 10.67
CA HIS A 133 -3.48 26.83 9.23
C HIS A 133 -2.85 25.72 8.37
N HIS A 134 -2.34 24.65 8.97
CA HIS A 134 -1.64 23.57 8.28
C HIS A 134 -2.60 22.45 7.87
N ARG A 135 -2.70 22.23 6.55
CA ARG A 135 -3.49 21.17 5.92
C ARG A 135 -2.60 20.45 4.93
N TYR A 136 -2.45 19.14 5.09
CA TYR A 136 -1.57 18.37 4.22
C TYR A 136 -1.92 16.88 4.19
N ILE A 137 -1.46 16.22 3.13
CA ILE A 137 -1.24 14.77 3.11
C ILE A 137 0.26 14.55 3.20
N ALA A 138 0.70 13.58 3.99
CA ALA A 138 2.09 13.17 4.11
C ALA A 138 2.20 11.66 3.91
N ILE A 139 3.26 11.21 3.24
CA ILE A 139 3.66 9.80 3.18
C ILE A 139 5.09 9.75 3.70
N ASP A 140 5.29 9.03 4.80
CA ASP A 140 6.59 8.90 5.45
C ASP A 140 7.24 7.56 5.07
N SER A 141 8.52 7.58 4.67
CA SER A 141 9.27 6.37 4.39
C SER A 141 10.76 6.58 4.54
N ILE A 142 11.51 5.52 4.88
CA ILE A 142 12.98 5.55 4.82
C ILE A 142 13.51 5.38 3.38
N ASN A 143 12.66 4.89 2.48
CA ASN A 143 12.99 4.68 1.08
C ASN A 143 12.80 5.97 0.26
N PHE A 144 13.85 6.79 0.20
CA PHE A 144 13.83 8.04 -0.56
C PHE A 144 13.61 7.84 -2.06
N LYS A 145 14.18 6.77 -2.64
CA LYS A 145 14.03 6.44 -4.07
C LYS A 145 12.57 6.15 -4.40
N GLY A 146 11.91 5.34 -3.57
CA GLY A 146 10.48 5.05 -3.68
C GLY A 146 9.64 6.33 -3.60
N LEU A 147 9.90 7.21 -2.63
CA LEU A 147 9.17 8.49 -2.54
C LEU A 147 9.37 9.38 -3.77
N LYS A 148 10.57 9.40 -4.37
CA LYS A 148 10.80 10.10 -5.64
C LYS A 148 9.94 9.54 -6.78
N GLN A 149 9.75 8.23 -6.85
CA GLN A 149 8.84 7.63 -7.83
C GLN A 149 7.40 8.11 -7.63
N LEU A 150 6.93 8.17 -6.38
CA LEU A 150 5.59 8.70 -6.08
C LEU A 150 5.46 10.19 -6.40
N SER A 151 6.51 10.99 -6.11
CA SER A 151 6.56 12.42 -6.44
C SER A 151 6.32 12.66 -7.92
N LYS A 152 7.04 11.92 -8.77
CA LYS A 152 6.91 12.03 -10.23
C LYS A 152 5.49 11.73 -10.69
N VAL A 153 4.88 10.64 -10.22
CA VAL A 153 3.50 10.29 -10.60
C VAL A 153 2.50 11.36 -10.15
N LEU A 154 2.69 11.92 -8.96
CA LEU A 154 1.83 13.01 -8.45
C LEU A 154 1.98 14.29 -9.29
N GLU A 155 3.21 14.64 -9.68
CA GLU A 155 3.49 15.78 -10.55
C GLU A 155 2.82 15.61 -11.93
N GLU A 156 2.88 14.41 -12.52
CA GLU A 156 2.17 14.07 -13.76
C GLU A 156 0.64 14.15 -13.63
N LEU A 157 0.11 13.97 -12.41
CA LEU A 157 -1.32 14.17 -12.09
C LEU A 157 -1.65 15.65 -11.79
N GLY A 158 -0.68 16.54 -11.92
CA GLY A 158 -0.81 17.96 -11.61
C GLY A 158 -0.99 18.25 -10.12
N ILE A 159 -0.46 17.38 -9.25
CA ILE A 159 -0.48 17.49 -7.78
C ILE A 159 0.92 17.85 -7.31
N SER A 160 1.14 19.13 -7.00
CA SER A 160 2.42 19.60 -6.47
C SER A 160 2.69 19.01 -5.10
N ASN A 161 3.94 18.60 -4.87
CA ASN A 161 4.37 17.99 -3.63
C ASN A 161 5.85 18.31 -3.37
N ARG A 162 6.34 17.98 -2.18
CA ARG A 162 7.76 18.14 -1.81
C ARG A 162 8.21 17.00 -0.91
N ILE A 163 9.45 16.55 -1.06
CA ILE A 163 10.05 15.57 -0.16
C ILE A 163 10.93 16.30 0.86
N LEU A 164 10.65 16.09 2.14
CA LEU A 164 11.37 16.68 3.26
C LEU A 164 12.18 15.60 3.98
N LYS A 165 13.40 15.91 4.42
CA LYS A 165 14.16 15.05 5.32
C LYS A 165 13.65 15.22 6.75
N VAL A 166 13.39 14.12 7.44
CA VAL A 166 12.92 14.09 8.83
C VAL A 166 13.93 13.32 9.67
N LYS A 167 14.44 13.93 10.75
CA LYS A 167 15.33 13.27 11.71
C LYS A 167 14.55 12.94 12.98
N TYR A 168 14.63 11.70 13.46
CA TYR A 168 14.01 11.28 14.72
C TYR A 168 14.89 10.27 15.43
N LYS A 169 15.28 10.56 16.68
CA LYS A 169 16.15 9.70 17.52
C LYS A 169 17.36 9.13 16.78
N GLY A 170 18.12 10.01 16.11
CA GLY A 170 19.31 9.63 15.32
C GLY A 170 19.03 8.96 13.96
N ASN A 171 17.78 8.58 13.67
CA ASN A 171 17.40 7.98 12.40
C ASN A 171 16.93 9.04 11.40
N THR A 172 17.19 8.80 10.12
CA THR A 172 16.68 9.62 9.02
C THR A 172 15.52 8.91 8.34
N SER A 173 14.41 9.61 8.18
CA SER A 173 13.33 9.26 7.26
C SER A 173 13.03 10.42 6.32
N TYR A 174 12.14 10.19 5.36
CA TYR A 174 11.74 11.17 4.37
C TYR A 174 10.22 11.28 4.35
N ARG A 175 9.73 12.49 4.13
CA ARG A 175 8.31 12.81 4.09
C ARG A 175 7.96 13.42 2.75
N LEU A 176 7.20 12.71 1.93
CA LEU A 176 6.52 13.31 0.78
C LEU A 176 5.29 14.05 1.28
N LYS A 177 5.20 15.35 1.05
CA LYS A 177 4.14 16.24 1.56
C LYS A 177 3.40 16.92 0.41
N ILE A 178 2.07 16.76 0.40
CA ILE A 178 1.13 17.46 -0.47
C ILE A 178 0.40 18.50 0.37
N SER A 179 0.28 19.73 -0.12
CA SER A 179 -0.32 20.86 0.61
C SER A 179 -0.99 21.82 -0.38
N GLN A 180 -1.66 22.85 0.13
CA GLN A 180 -2.53 23.77 -0.62
C GLN A 180 -3.87 23.15 -1.00
N LYS A 181 -4.92 23.98 -1.06
CA LYS A 181 -6.30 23.53 -1.19
C LYS A 181 -6.52 22.79 -2.51
N GLU A 182 -5.94 23.32 -3.58
CA GLU A 182 -6.08 22.85 -4.95
C GLU A 182 -5.47 21.46 -5.11
N ASN A 183 -4.27 21.24 -4.58
CA ASN A 183 -3.60 19.93 -4.63
C ASN A 183 -4.31 18.90 -3.75
N LEU A 184 -4.80 19.29 -2.58
CA LEU A 184 -5.58 18.40 -1.71
C LEU A 184 -6.92 18.00 -2.36
N ALA A 185 -7.59 18.95 -3.02
CA ALA A 185 -8.81 18.69 -3.77
C ALA A 185 -8.55 17.79 -4.99
N LYS A 186 -7.47 18.02 -5.74
CA LYS A 186 -7.05 17.13 -6.84
C LYS A 186 -6.73 15.73 -6.33
N TYR A 187 -5.99 15.61 -5.23
CA TYR A 187 -5.71 14.33 -4.61
C TYR A 187 -7.01 13.62 -4.22
N LEU A 188 -7.94 14.31 -3.54
CA LEU A 188 -9.25 13.75 -3.17
C LEU A 188 -10.01 13.21 -4.39
N LYS A 189 -10.03 13.97 -5.49
CA LYS A 189 -10.76 13.64 -6.72
C LYS A 189 -10.14 12.47 -7.48
N LEU A 190 -8.82 12.48 -7.66
CA LEU A 190 -8.12 11.52 -8.53
C LEU A 190 -7.71 10.25 -7.78
N ILE A 191 -7.21 10.42 -6.55
CA ILE A 191 -6.62 9.36 -5.72
C ILE A 191 -7.56 9.07 -4.56
N GLY A 192 -7.72 9.97 -3.59
CA GLY A 192 -8.53 9.75 -2.39
C GLY A 192 -7.99 8.62 -1.50
N PHE A 193 -8.78 8.23 -0.50
CA PHE A 193 -8.46 7.15 0.44
C PHE A 193 -9.62 6.14 0.51
N ASN A 194 -9.29 4.86 0.62
CA ASN A 194 -10.27 3.87 1.07
C ASN A 194 -10.33 3.82 2.60
N HIS A 195 -9.29 4.30 3.30
CA HIS A 195 -9.31 4.39 4.75
C HIS A 195 -10.33 5.46 5.19
N PRO A 196 -11.44 5.09 5.88
CA PRO A 196 -12.57 5.98 6.11
C PRO A 196 -12.24 7.17 7.02
N LYS A 197 -11.35 7.00 8.00
CA LYS A 197 -10.87 8.10 8.85
C LYS A 197 -10.01 9.10 8.07
N LYS A 198 -9.08 8.62 7.24
CA LYS A 198 -8.21 9.47 6.39
C LYS A 198 -9.05 10.23 5.36
N GLN A 199 -9.98 9.55 4.70
CA GLN A 199 -10.90 10.16 3.74
C GLN A 199 -11.70 11.31 4.37
N ARG A 200 -12.36 11.07 5.53
CA ARG A 200 -13.09 12.12 6.25
C ARG A 200 -12.19 13.26 6.68
N LYS A 201 -10.97 12.97 7.14
CA LYS A 201 -10.01 13.99 7.57
C LYS A 201 -9.55 14.87 6.40
N LEU A 202 -9.38 14.28 5.21
CA LEU A 202 -9.02 15.03 3.99
C LEU A 202 -10.14 16.00 3.59
N VAL A 203 -11.39 15.53 3.56
CA VAL A 203 -12.55 16.39 3.27
C VAL A 203 -12.63 17.55 4.28
N LYS A 204 -12.50 17.25 5.59
CA LYS A 204 -12.49 18.30 6.63
C LYS A 204 -11.34 19.29 6.44
N ALA A 205 -10.15 18.83 6.08
CA ALA A 205 -9.00 19.70 5.84
C ALA A 205 -9.21 20.64 4.65
N ILE A 206 -9.86 20.16 3.58
CA ILE A 206 -10.17 20.99 2.40
C ILE A 206 -11.26 22.02 2.72
N ASN A 207 -12.30 21.62 3.45
CA ASN A 207 -13.42 22.49 3.80
C ASN A 207 -13.04 23.55 4.85
N SER A 208 -11.96 23.35 5.61
CA SER A 208 -11.52 24.32 6.62
C SER A 208 -10.65 25.44 6.07
N TYR A 209 -10.31 25.43 4.78
CA TYR A 209 -9.75 26.63 4.15
C TYR A 209 -10.79 27.73 4.25
N LYS A 210 -10.45 28.86 4.91
CA LYS A 210 -11.34 30.02 5.01
C LYS A 210 -11.86 30.33 3.61
N GLN A 211 -13.18 30.34 3.47
CA GLN A 211 -13.80 31.08 2.37
C GLN A 211 -13.51 32.54 2.73
N ASN A 212 -12.44 33.10 2.16
CA ASN A 212 -12.35 34.55 2.08
C ASN A 212 -13.47 34.93 1.11
N LEU A 213 -14.66 35.16 1.65
CA LEU A 213 -15.67 36.02 1.06
C LEU A 213 -15.24 37.45 1.33
#